data_AF-A0AAU7ZR23-F1
#
_entry.id   AF-A0AAU7ZR23-F1
#
_cell.length_a   1.000
_cell.length_b   1.000
_cell.length_c   1.000
_cell.angle_alpha   90.00
_cell.angle_beta   90.00
_cell.angle_gamma   90.00
#
_symmetry.space_group_name_H-M   'P 1'
#
loop_
_entity.id
_entity.type
_entity.pdbx_description
1 polymer ?
#
loop_
_entity_poly.entity_id
_entity_poly.type
_entity_poly.pdbx_seq_one_letter_code
_entity_poly.pdbx_strand_id
1 'polypeptide(L)'
;MTSFTRTTLSSALLFFSMGMSSIHALTPELAAAPVQDDVAYSAGSKAMDEHRWQDAVVSFDKVINAKGKRVDAAVYWKAYSLNKLGKPQLAAATCDQLRAQDPNSQWNRDCSALTVNVHIDTQAIAESMKSVNAQVRAMADSPTEDAEFWDNSNPPHGSDEDLKMLALNSLLNQDPARAIPLLRGVLTGNGSPAMKKHALFVLAQSKSPDADAILHDAAVGKMGPDLQREAIRSIAVFEGKRSNDTLVEVYKATSDLKIKKSVISGLFITQDAPRMVELARNEKDLELKRSIVSQLALMNDKAATDYMMELLSKP
;
A
#
# COMPACT_ATOMS: atom_id res chain seq x y z
N MET A 1 -70.22 -22.09 -8.87
CA MET A 1 -71.66 -21.85 -8.69
C MET A 1 -71.94 -21.78 -7.20
N THR A 2 -72.12 -20.57 -6.67
CA THR A 2 -73.05 -20.13 -5.60
C THR A 2 -72.66 -18.71 -5.23
N SER A 3 -73.66 -17.89 -4.92
CA SER A 3 -73.70 -16.46 -5.22
C SER A 3 -74.33 -15.67 -4.07
N PHE A 4 -74.01 -14.36 -4.01
CA PHE A 4 -74.71 -13.26 -3.30
C PHE A 4 -74.64 -13.28 -1.75
N THR A 5 -74.44 -12.17 -1.04
CA THR A 5 -75.12 -10.86 -1.14
C THR A 5 -74.26 -9.65 -0.72
N ARG A 6 -74.60 -8.50 -1.32
CA ARG A 6 -74.08 -7.13 -1.16
C ARG A 6 -75.10 -6.27 -0.40
N THR A 7 -74.71 -5.39 0.53
CA THR A 7 -75.49 -4.18 0.97
C THR A 7 -74.60 -3.35 1.92
N THR A 8 -73.95 -2.24 1.49
CA THR A 8 -74.37 -0.81 1.50
C THR A 8 -74.62 -0.24 2.91
N LEU A 9 -74.32 0.98 3.34
CA LEU A 9 -73.76 2.24 2.80
C LEU A 9 -73.60 3.14 4.04
N SER A 10 -72.64 4.07 4.06
CA SER A 10 -72.86 5.52 4.36
C SER A 10 -71.62 6.19 4.91
N SER A 11 -71.17 7.14 4.09
CA SER A 11 -70.21 8.19 4.40
C SER A 11 -70.74 9.13 5.49
N ALA A 12 -69.85 9.63 6.34
CA ALA A 12 -69.91 10.99 6.85
C ALA A 12 -68.49 11.44 7.23
N LEU A 13 -68.17 12.66 6.81
CA LEU A 13 -66.86 13.28 6.75
C LEU A 13 -66.87 14.50 7.70
N LEU A 14 -65.69 14.84 8.24
CA LEU A 14 -65.21 16.15 8.74
C LEU A 14 -65.07 16.40 10.27
N PHE A 15 -63.79 16.55 10.64
CA PHE A 15 -63.11 17.54 11.51
C PHE A 15 -63.78 18.10 12.78
N PHE A 16 -63.11 17.97 13.94
CA PHE A 16 -62.66 19.13 14.72
C PHE A 16 -61.62 18.77 15.84
N SER A 17 -60.48 19.44 15.76
CA SER A 17 -59.60 20.03 16.80
C SER A 17 -59.54 19.53 18.27
N MET A 18 -58.28 19.38 18.73
CA MET A 18 -57.67 19.71 20.04
C MET A 18 -58.20 19.12 21.35
N GLY A 19 -57.25 18.56 22.13
CA GLY A 19 -57.36 18.47 23.59
C GLY A 19 -56.45 17.41 24.20
N MET A 20 -55.26 17.80 24.66
CA MET A 20 -54.41 17.01 25.55
C MET A 20 -55.13 16.69 26.88
N SER A 21 -55.01 15.45 27.39
CA SER A 21 -54.49 15.17 28.75
C SER A 21 -54.60 13.68 29.16
N SER A 22 -53.45 13.10 29.47
CA SER A 22 -53.11 12.19 30.57
C SER A 22 -53.91 10.91 30.83
N ILE A 23 -53.28 9.75 30.56
CA ILE A 23 -53.37 8.54 31.40
C ILE A 23 -51.97 7.91 31.54
N HIS A 24 -51.68 7.53 32.79
CA HIS A 24 -50.47 6.88 33.31
C HIS A 24 -50.16 5.50 32.72
N ALA A 25 -48.88 5.15 32.89
CA ALA A 25 -48.29 3.81 33.02
C ALA A 25 -47.88 3.07 31.74
N LEU A 26 -46.56 3.04 31.51
CA LEU A 26 -45.72 1.83 31.50
C LEU A 26 -44.29 2.28 31.15
N THR A 27 -43.36 2.12 32.08
CA THR A 27 -41.94 2.11 31.73
C THR A 27 -41.69 0.97 30.76
N PRO A 28 -40.95 1.24 29.68
CA PRO A 28 -39.70 0.53 29.54
C PRO A 28 -38.58 1.57 29.54
N GLU A 29 -37.71 1.43 30.53
CA GLU A 29 -36.38 1.98 30.46
C GLU A 29 -35.67 1.37 29.26
N LEU A 30 -35.70 2.09 28.13
CA LEU A 30 -34.95 1.75 26.93
C LEU A 30 -33.68 2.60 26.88
N ALA A 31 -32.82 2.42 27.88
CA ALA A 31 -31.41 2.80 27.78
C ALA A 31 -30.69 1.78 26.88
N ALA A 32 -30.88 1.88 25.56
CA ALA A 32 -30.27 0.99 24.59
C ALA A 32 -29.22 1.71 23.75
N ALA A 33 -28.00 1.83 24.29
CA ALA A 33 -26.76 1.66 23.52
C ALA A 33 -25.52 1.25 24.35
N PRO A 34 -25.52 0.14 25.13
CA PRO A 34 -24.26 -0.50 25.57
C PRO A 34 -23.90 -1.78 24.78
N VAL A 35 -24.80 -2.28 23.92
CA VAL A 35 -24.72 -3.65 23.38
C VAL A 35 -23.60 -3.84 22.34
N GLN A 36 -23.26 -2.80 21.58
CA GLN A 36 -22.35 -2.94 20.43
C GLN A 36 -20.86 -3.04 20.84
N ASP A 37 -20.49 -2.39 21.95
CA ASP A 37 -19.15 -2.49 22.56
C ASP A 37 -18.89 -3.89 23.10
N ASP A 38 -19.86 -4.47 23.81
CA ASP A 38 -19.79 -5.82 24.37
C ASP A 38 -19.66 -6.91 23.30
N VAL A 39 -20.41 -6.77 22.20
CA VAL A 39 -20.35 -7.71 21.06
C VAL A 39 -18.98 -7.64 20.38
N ALA A 40 -18.46 -6.43 20.13
CA ALA A 40 -17.14 -6.25 19.53
C ALA A 40 -16.02 -6.77 20.43
N TYR A 41 -16.12 -6.56 21.74
CA TYR A 41 -15.15 -7.06 22.71
C TYR A 41 -15.14 -8.59 22.78
N SER A 42 -16.33 -9.21 22.79
CA SER A 42 -16.47 -10.67 22.74
C SER A 42 -15.91 -11.25 21.44
N ALA A 43 -16.20 -10.62 20.30
CA ALA A 43 -15.66 -11.03 19.01
C ALA A 43 -14.13 -10.95 18.96
N GLY A 44 -13.53 -9.88 19.51
CA GLY A 44 -12.08 -9.73 19.61
C GLY A 44 -11.44 -10.79 20.52
N SER A 45 -12.07 -11.08 21.65
CA SER A 45 -11.63 -12.12 22.58
C SER A 45 -11.63 -13.51 21.93
N LYS A 46 -12.75 -13.87 21.29
CA LYS A 46 -12.87 -15.12 20.54
C LYS A 46 -11.84 -15.24 19.42
N ALA A 47 -11.59 -14.14 18.69
CA ALA A 47 -10.58 -14.13 17.63
C ALA A 47 -9.16 -14.36 18.18
N MET A 48 -8.82 -13.86 19.37
CA MET A 48 -7.54 -14.17 20.02
C MET A 48 -7.43 -15.64 20.43
N ASP A 49 -8.50 -16.21 20.99
CA ASP A 49 -8.55 -17.63 21.38
C ASP A 49 -8.36 -18.55 20.17
N GLU A 50 -8.88 -18.14 19.01
CA GLU A 50 -8.75 -18.85 17.73
C GLU A 50 -7.45 -18.47 16.96
N HIS A 51 -6.54 -17.71 17.58
CA HIS A 51 -5.30 -17.21 16.98
C HIS A 51 -5.47 -16.37 15.71
N ARG A 52 -6.67 -15.83 15.47
CA ARG A 52 -6.99 -14.90 14.39
C ARG A 52 -6.64 -13.46 14.81
N TRP A 53 -5.35 -13.21 15.00
CA TRP A 53 -4.85 -11.96 15.59
C TRP A 53 -5.26 -10.70 14.82
N GLN A 54 -5.35 -10.77 13.49
CA GLN A 54 -5.78 -9.63 12.67
C GLN A 54 -7.27 -9.33 12.85
N ASP A 55 -8.12 -10.36 12.97
CA ASP A 55 -9.55 -10.21 13.26
C ASP A 55 -9.78 -9.65 14.68
N ALA A 56 -8.92 -10.04 15.63
CA ALA A 56 -8.91 -9.51 16.98
C ALA A 56 -8.62 -8.00 16.99
N VAL A 57 -7.58 -7.55 16.27
CA VAL A 57 -7.25 -6.12 16.13
C VAL A 57 -8.43 -5.31 15.59
N VAL A 58 -9.06 -5.77 14.50
CA VAL A 58 -10.23 -5.10 13.89
C VAL A 58 -11.41 -5.03 14.85
N SER A 59 -11.61 -6.08 15.66
CA SER A 59 -12.70 -6.13 16.63
C SER A 59 -12.45 -5.18 17.80
N PHE A 60 -11.23 -5.11 18.32
CA PHE A 60 -10.87 -4.18 19.39
C PHE A 60 -10.85 -2.72 18.92
N ASP A 61 -10.54 -2.44 17.66
CA ASP A 61 -10.71 -1.09 17.09
C ASP A 61 -12.16 -0.61 17.16
N LYS A 62 -13.13 -1.51 16.97
CA LYS A 62 -14.55 -1.17 17.13
C LYS A 62 -14.91 -0.82 18.57
N VAL A 63 -14.35 -1.54 19.56
CA VAL A 63 -14.52 -1.24 21.00
C VAL A 63 -13.94 0.13 21.33
N ILE A 64 -12.71 0.40 20.86
CA ILE A 64 -12.01 1.67 21.09
C ILE A 64 -12.81 2.84 20.49
N ASN A 65 -13.31 2.68 19.26
CA ASN A 65 -14.07 3.70 18.56
C ASN A 65 -15.47 3.92 19.17
N ALA A 66 -16.08 2.89 19.75
CA ALA A 66 -17.34 3.01 20.49
C ALA A 66 -17.19 3.81 21.79
N LYS A 67 -15.96 4.03 22.27
CA LYS A 67 -15.63 4.79 23.49
C LYS A 67 -16.40 4.29 24.71
N GLY A 68 -16.63 2.97 24.77
CA GLY A 68 -17.35 2.30 25.84
C GLY A 68 -16.52 2.10 27.11
N LYS A 69 -17.02 1.25 28.02
CA LYS A 69 -16.39 1.06 29.34
C LYS A 69 -15.15 0.17 29.31
N ARG A 70 -14.90 -0.55 28.20
CA ARG A 70 -13.78 -1.51 28.07
C ARG A 70 -12.67 -1.03 27.12
N VAL A 71 -12.62 0.28 26.86
CA VAL A 71 -11.65 0.86 25.92
C VAL A 71 -10.22 0.55 26.36
N ASP A 72 -9.89 0.73 27.64
CA ASP A 72 -8.55 0.48 28.18
C ASP A 72 -8.10 -0.98 27.96
N ALA A 73 -8.98 -1.93 28.24
CA ALA A 73 -8.75 -3.35 28.02
C ALA A 73 -8.63 -3.69 26.52
N ALA A 74 -9.45 -3.07 25.66
CA ALA A 74 -9.37 -3.29 24.22
C ALA A 74 -8.09 -2.70 23.59
N VAL A 75 -7.62 -1.55 24.06
CA VAL A 75 -6.33 -0.99 23.64
C VAL A 75 -5.20 -1.96 24.00
N TYR A 76 -5.21 -2.53 25.21
CA TYR A 76 -4.24 -3.54 25.61
C TYR A 76 -4.31 -4.81 24.74
N TRP A 77 -5.50 -5.40 24.56
CA TRP A 77 -5.65 -6.63 23.77
C TRP A 77 -5.33 -6.43 22.29
N LYS A 78 -5.58 -5.22 21.76
CA LYS A 78 -5.08 -4.81 20.44
C LYS A 78 -3.56 -4.81 20.40
N ALA A 79 -2.89 -4.22 21.39
CA ALA A 79 -1.42 -4.20 21.48
C ALA A 79 -0.85 -5.63 21.54
N TYR A 80 -1.45 -6.50 22.36
CA TYR A 80 -1.07 -7.91 22.45
C TYR A 80 -1.21 -8.63 21.11
N SER A 81 -2.34 -8.45 20.42
CA SER A 81 -2.61 -9.05 19.12
C SER A 81 -1.64 -8.56 18.04
N LEU A 82 -1.29 -7.27 18.05
CA LEU A 82 -0.26 -6.71 17.15
C LEU A 82 1.12 -7.32 17.40
N ASN A 83 1.48 -7.55 18.67
CA ASN A 83 2.74 -8.22 19.00
C ASN A 83 2.76 -9.66 18.48
N LYS A 84 1.64 -10.39 18.60
CA LYS A 84 1.49 -11.74 18.03
C LYS A 84 1.55 -11.79 16.50
N LEU A 85 1.21 -10.68 15.82
CA LEU A 85 1.38 -10.52 14.37
C LEU A 85 2.82 -10.16 13.93
N GLY A 86 3.79 -10.12 14.86
CA GLY A 86 5.15 -9.71 14.55
C GLY A 86 5.28 -8.20 14.28
N LYS A 87 4.36 -7.39 14.82
CA LYS A 87 4.34 -5.92 14.69
C LYS A 87 4.65 -5.24 16.03
N PRO A 88 5.83 -5.47 16.65
CA PRO A 88 6.13 -5.02 18.01
C PRO A 88 6.18 -3.48 18.15
N GLN A 89 6.55 -2.76 17.09
CA GLN A 89 6.53 -1.29 17.09
C GLN A 89 5.10 -0.72 17.20
N LEU A 90 4.14 -1.33 16.50
CA LEU A 90 2.73 -0.93 16.60
C LEU A 90 2.12 -1.31 17.95
N ALA A 91 2.53 -2.46 18.52
CA ALA A 91 2.15 -2.84 19.87
C ALA A 91 2.66 -1.82 20.90
N ALA A 92 3.92 -1.39 20.80
CA ALA A 92 4.50 -0.37 21.66
C ALA A 92 3.77 0.98 21.56
N ALA A 93 3.53 1.48 20.35
CA ALA A 93 2.77 2.71 20.13
C ALA A 93 1.33 2.63 20.68
N THR A 94 0.69 1.47 20.58
CA THR A 94 -0.66 1.25 21.14
C THR A 94 -0.62 1.28 22.68
N CYS A 95 0.44 0.76 23.29
CA CYS A 95 0.68 0.86 24.74
C CYS A 95 1.05 2.29 25.18
N ASP A 96 1.76 3.07 24.37
CA ASP A 96 1.99 4.50 24.59
C ASP A 96 0.65 5.27 24.58
N GLN A 97 -0.22 4.96 23.62
CA GLN A 97 -1.56 5.54 23.54
C GLN A 97 -2.37 5.26 24.80
N LEU A 98 -2.37 4.01 25.29
CA LEU A 98 -3.05 3.64 26.54
C LEU A 98 -2.54 4.48 27.71
N ARG A 99 -1.21 4.57 27.88
CA ARG A 99 -0.59 5.36 28.96
C ARG A 99 -0.93 6.85 28.88
N ALA A 100 -1.05 7.41 27.67
CA ALA A 100 -1.41 8.81 27.47
C ALA A 100 -2.89 9.10 27.75
N GLN A 101 -3.78 8.17 27.37
CA GLN A 101 -5.23 8.34 27.49
C GLN A 101 -5.76 7.94 28.87
N ASP A 102 -5.17 6.90 29.47
CA ASP A 102 -5.50 6.40 30.80
C ASP A 102 -4.21 6.04 31.58
N PRO A 103 -3.55 7.04 32.20
CA PRO A 103 -2.33 6.82 32.97
C PRO A 103 -2.49 5.85 34.16
N ASN A 104 -3.72 5.69 34.66
CA ASN A 104 -4.03 4.86 35.82
C ASN A 104 -4.56 3.47 35.44
N SER A 105 -4.67 3.16 34.14
CA SER A 105 -5.15 1.86 33.68
C SER A 105 -4.31 0.71 34.27
N GLN A 106 -5.00 -0.31 34.77
CA GLN A 106 -4.39 -1.53 35.29
C GLN A 106 -3.51 -2.25 34.24
N TRP A 107 -3.83 -2.06 32.95
CA TRP A 107 -3.13 -2.69 31.83
C TRP A 107 -1.78 -2.03 31.50
N ASN A 108 -1.43 -0.89 32.11
CA ASN A 108 -0.14 -0.23 31.89
C ASN A 108 1.06 -1.07 32.36
N ARG A 109 0.87 -1.89 33.41
CA ARG A 109 1.90 -2.85 33.86
C ARG A 109 2.14 -3.93 32.80
N ASP A 110 1.07 -4.49 32.25
CA ASP A 110 1.17 -5.54 31.23
C ASP A 110 1.68 -5.00 29.89
N CYS A 111 1.30 -3.78 29.53
CA CYS A 111 1.87 -3.06 28.40
C CYS A 111 3.39 -2.87 28.55
N SER A 112 3.86 -2.52 29.75
CA SER A 112 5.30 -2.38 30.01
C SER A 112 6.04 -3.71 29.82
N ALA A 113 5.46 -4.82 30.27
CA ALA A 113 6.01 -6.16 30.07
C ALA A 113 6.01 -6.59 28.59
N LEU A 114 4.93 -6.27 27.86
CA LEU A 114 4.78 -6.58 26.43
C LEU A 114 5.84 -5.89 25.57
N THR A 115 6.31 -4.71 25.99
CA THR A 115 7.23 -3.87 25.22
C THR A 115 8.68 -3.93 25.68
N VAL A 116 9.06 -4.78 26.64
CA VAL A 116 10.43 -4.85 27.20
C VAL A 116 11.50 -5.03 26.12
N ASN A 117 11.21 -5.84 25.10
CA ASN A 117 12.12 -6.12 23.98
C ASN A 117 12.10 -5.04 22.88
N VAL A 118 11.28 -4.01 23.03
CA VAL A 118 11.22 -2.82 22.17
C VAL A 118 11.92 -1.69 22.91
N HIS A 119 13.21 -1.88 23.25
CA HIS A 119 14.05 -0.78 23.73
C HIS A 119 14.32 0.15 22.55
N ILE A 120 13.38 1.06 22.32
CA ILE A 120 13.59 2.23 21.49
C ILE A 120 14.07 3.33 22.44
N ASP A 121 15.36 3.68 22.33
CA ASP A 121 15.87 4.92 22.89
C ASP A 121 15.21 6.06 22.12
N THR A 122 14.06 6.53 22.60
CA THR A 122 13.26 7.56 21.94
C THR A 122 14.00 8.89 21.84
N GLN A 123 15.01 9.14 22.67
CA GLN A 123 15.90 10.29 22.54
C GLN A 123 16.93 10.09 21.44
N ALA A 124 17.60 8.94 21.38
CA ALA A 124 18.50 8.62 20.27
C ALA A 124 17.75 8.52 18.93
N ILE A 125 16.50 8.06 18.94
CA ILE A 125 15.61 8.08 17.78
C ILE A 125 15.16 9.51 17.48
N ALA A 126 14.81 10.35 18.45
CA ALA A 126 14.46 11.75 18.17
C ALA A 126 15.65 12.54 17.60
N GLU A 127 16.86 12.30 18.10
CA GLU A 127 18.10 12.90 17.59
C GLU A 127 18.49 12.32 16.23
N SER A 128 18.37 11.01 16.05
CA SER A 128 18.56 10.35 14.75
C SER A 128 17.49 10.78 13.76
N MET A 129 16.24 10.99 14.16
CA MET A 129 15.16 11.53 13.32
C MET A 129 15.34 13.01 13.07
N LYS A 130 15.98 13.77 13.95
CA LYS A 130 16.34 15.16 13.69
C LYS A 130 17.49 15.25 12.69
N SER A 131 18.47 14.37 12.81
CA SER A 131 19.57 14.19 11.86
C SER A 131 19.07 13.66 10.51
N VAL A 132 18.20 12.65 10.52
CA VAL A 132 17.55 12.10 9.33
C VAL A 132 16.58 13.12 8.74
N ASN A 133 15.80 13.88 9.52
CA ASN A 133 14.97 14.96 8.96
C ASN A 133 15.81 16.13 8.44
N ALA A 134 16.97 16.40 9.02
CA ALA A 134 17.90 17.40 8.50
C ALA A 134 18.61 16.90 7.24
N GLN A 135 18.97 15.62 7.17
CA GLN A 135 19.52 14.97 5.98
C GLN A 135 18.44 14.82 4.89
N VAL A 136 17.21 14.47 5.24
CA VAL A 136 16.05 14.39 4.35
C VAL A 136 15.66 15.78 3.87
N ARG A 137 15.73 16.83 4.71
CA ARG A 137 15.58 18.22 4.26
C ARG A 137 16.72 18.66 3.35
N ALA A 138 17.96 18.29 3.66
CA ALA A 138 19.10 18.54 2.78
C ALA A 138 19.04 17.72 1.48
N MET A 139 18.39 16.54 1.48
CA MET A 139 18.09 15.71 0.30
C MET A 139 16.84 16.18 -0.45
N ALA A 140 15.92 16.89 0.22
CA ALA A 140 14.74 17.51 -0.39
C ALA A 140 15.06 18.88 -0.99
N ASP A 141 16.04 19.61 -0.43
CA ASP A 141 16.61 20.83 -1.00
C ASP A 141 17.74 20.54 -2.01
N SER A 142 18.21 19.29 -2.07
CA SER A 142 18.92 18.76 -3.23
C SER A 142 17.88 18.37 -4.28
N PRO A 143 18.01 18.77 -5.55
CA PRO A 143 17.08 18.33 -6.59
C PRO A 143 17.28 16.84 -6.84
N THR A 144 16.65 16.01 -6.02
CA THR A 144 16.38 14.61 -6.35
C THR A 144 15.19 14.63 -7.30
N GLU A 145 15.47 14.48 -8.59
CA GLU A 145 14.47 14.30 -9.67
C GLU A 145 13.51 13.11 -9.38
N ASP A 146 13.82 12.29 -8.39
CA ASP A 146 13.20 11.02 -8.04
C ASP A 146 12.01 11.17 -7.07
N ALA A 147 11.88 12.32 -6.40
CA ALA A 147 10.79 12.58 -5.44
C ALA A 147 9.43 12.87 -6.12
N GLU A 148 9.40 12.96 -7.45
CA GLU A 148 8.18 13.15 -8.26
C GLU A 148 7.31 11.87 -8.41
N PHE A 149 7.72 10.74 -7.81
CA PHE A 149 7.15 9.42 -8.13
C PHE A 149 5.71 9.18 -7.63
N TRP A 150 5.26 9.74 -6.49
CA TRP A 150 3.93 9.45 -5.93
C TRP A 150 2.97 10.63 -5.74
N ASP A 151 3.42 11.88 -5.93
CA ASP A 151 2.60 13.06 -5.58
C ASP A 151 2.05 13.84 -6.80
N ASN A 152 2.70 13.76 -7.97
CA ASN A 152 2.36 14.62 -9.13
C ASN A 152 1.99 13.86 -10.43
N SER A 153 1.82 12.54 -10.38
CA SER A 153 1.61 11.68 -11.55
C SER A 153 0.18 11.20 -11.76
N ASN A 154 -0.74 11.47 -10.82
CA ASN A 154 -2.16 11.18 -11.01
C ASN A 154 -2.87 12.41 -11.59
N PRO A 155 -3.63 12.26 -12.71
CA PRO A 155 -4.49 13.34 -13.17
C PRO A 155 -5.47 13.73 -12.06
N PRO A 156 -5.91 15.01 -12.00
CA PRO A 156 -6.91 15.43 -11.03
C PRO A 156 -8.12 14.50 -11.08
N HIS A 157 -8.52 13.97 -9.92
CA HIS A 157 -9.67 13.09 -9.82
C HIS A 157 -10.91 13.74 -10.44
N GLY A 158 -11.61 13.01 -11.31
CA GLY A 158 -12.79 13.49 -12.01
C GLY A 158 -12.54 14.32 -13.27
N SER A 159 -11.29 14.42 -13.73
CA SER A 159 -10.98 14.99 -15.05
C SER A 159 -11.34 14.04 -16.20
N ASP A 160 -11.53 14.57 -17.40
CA ASP A 160 -11.67 13.79 -18.64
C ASP A 160 -10.53 12.79 -18.85
N GLU A 161 -9.33 13.13 -18.36
CA GLU A 161 -8.16 12.26 -18.39
C GLU A 161 -8.33 11.05 -17.47
N ASP A 162 -8.75 11.26 -16.22
CA ASP A 162 -9.05 10.20 -15.25
C ASP A 162 -10.12 9.22 -15.77
N LEU A 163 -11.18 9.76 -16.39
CA LEU A 163 -12.21 8.95 -17.06
C LEU A 163 -11.66 8.10 -18.22
N LYS A 164 -10.76 8.67 -19.04
CA LYS A 164 -10.10 7.93 -20.12
C LYS A 164 -9.22 6.81 -19.55
N MET A 165 -8.53 7.04 -18.44
CA MET A 165 -7.69 6.01 -17.81
C MET A 165 -8.52 4.85 -17.26
N LEU A 166 -9.63 5.15 -16.58
CA LEU A 166 -10.58 4.14 -16.11
C LEU A 166 -11.17 3.32 -17.26
N ALA A 167 -11.52 3.98 -18.37
CA ALA A 167 -12.03 3.32 -19.56
C ALA A 167 -10.98 2.42 -20.21
N LEU A 168 -9.73 2.87 -20.33
CA LEU A 168 -8.63 2.07 -20.87
C LEU A 168 -8.31 0.86 -20.00
N ASN A 169 -8.29 1.01 -18.67
CA ASN A 169 -8.10 -0.11 -17.75
C ASN A 169 -9.27 -1.12 -17.83
N SER A 170 -10.50 -0.62 -17.91
CA SER A 170 -11.68 -1.48 -18.09
C SER A 170 -11.63 -2.24 -19.42
N LEU A 171 -11.25 -1.55 -20.51
CA LEU A 171 -11.13 -2.14 -21.83
C LEU A 171 -10.00 -3.16 -21.89
N LEU A 172 -8.85 -2.92 -21.25
CA LEU A 172 -7.77 -3.90 -21.21
C LEU A 172 -8.23 -5.22 -20.55
N ASN A 173 -9.00 -5.13 -19.47
CA ASN A 173 -9.52 -6.31 -18.78
C ASN A 173 -10.59 -7.06 -19.57
N GLN A 174 -11.36 -6.37 -20.42
CA GLN A 174 -12.45 -6.96 -21.20
C GLN A 174 -12.00 -7.45 -22.59
N ASP A 175 -11.18 -6.65 -23.27
CA ASP A 175 -10.75 -6.87 -24.65
C ASP A 175 -9.34 -6.29 -24.89
N PRO A 176 -8.30 -7.05 -24.51
CA PRO A 176 -6.92 -6.63 -24.72
C PRO A 176 -6.60 -6.31 -26.18
N ALA A 177 -7.17 -7.06 -27.13
CA ALA A 177 -6.90 -6.89 -28.56
C ALA A 177 -7.31 -5.50 -29.07
N ARG A 178 -8.38 -4.92 -28.51
CA ARG A 178 -8.77 -3.53 -28.78
C ARG A 178 -8.06 -2.51 -27.91
N ALA A 179 -7.77 -2.83 -26.65
CA ALA A 179 -7.14 -1.89 -25.71
C ALA A 179 -5.69 -1.57 -26.08
N ILE A 180 -4.90 -2.59 -26.45
CA ILE A 180 -3.44 -2.48 -26.64
C ILE A 180 -3.08 -1.47 -27.74
N PRO A 181 -3.71 -1.48 -28.94
CA PRO A 181 -3.44 -0.47 -29.96
C PRO A 181 -3.75 0.96 -29.49
N LEU A 182 -4.79 1.16 -28.66
CA LEU A 182 -5.12 2.46 -28.10
C LEU A 182 -4.07 2.93 -27.10
N LEU A 183 -3.61 2.04 -26.22
CA LEU A 183 -2.52 2.32 -25.27
C LEU A 183 -1.22 2.66 -26.00
N ARG A 184 -0.88 1.95 -27.09
CA ARG A 184 0.25 2.30 -27.96
C ARG A 184 0.09 3.72 -28.52
N GLY A 185 -1.11 4.07 -29.00
CA GLY A 185 -1.43 5.40 -29.50
C GLY A 185 -1.24 6.50 -28.45
N VAL A 186 -1.58 6.24 -27.18
CA VAL A 186 -1.34 7.18 -26.08
C VAL A 186 0.16 7.42 -25.88
N LEU A 187 0.97 6.35 -25.91
CA LEU A 187 2.44 6.45 -25.73
C LEU A 187 3.12 7.24 -26.85
N THR A 188 2.76 6.97 -28.11
CA THR A 188 3.40 7.58 -29.27
C THR A 188 2.79 8.93 -29.67
N GLY A 189 1.59 9.25 -29.20
CA GLY A 189 0.87 10.48 -29.54
C GLY A 189 1.11 11.63 -28.57
N ASN A 190 0.14 12.55 -28.54
CA ASN A 190 0.13 13.77 -27.71
C ASN A 190 -0.50 13.55 -26.32
N GLY A 191 -0.48 12.31 -25.81
CA GLY A 191 -0.92 12.04 -24.43
C GLY A 191 -0.09 12.84 -23.42
N SER A 192 -0.71 13.25 -22.32
CA SER A 192 0.01 13.90 -21.22
C SER A 192 1.09 12.95 -20.67
N PRO A 193 2.13 13.46 -19.98
CA PRO A 193 3.09 12.61 -19.28
C PRO A 193 2.43 11.60 -18.34
N ALA A 194 1.36 11.99 -17.64
CA ALA A 194 0.59 11.12 -16.75
C ALA A 194 -0.13 10.00 -17.52
N MET A 195 -0.82 10.33 -18.63
CA MET A 195 -1.45 9.32 -19.50
C MET A 195 -0.43 8.30 -20.02
N LYS A 196 0.75 8.76 -20.43
CA LYS A 196 1.78 7.87 -20.97
C LYS A 196 2.36 6.94 -19.89
N LYS A 197 2.65 7.46 -18.70
CA LYS A 197 3.10 6.64 -17.55
C LYS A 197 2.06 5.58 -17.19
N HIS A 198 0.79 5.97 -17.08
CA HIS A 198 -0.27 5.03 -16.77
C HIS A 198 -0.54 4.04 -17.91
N ALA A 199 -0.38 4.45 -19.18
CA ALA A 199 -0.47 3.52 -20.30
C ALA A 199 0.60 2.42 -20.22
N LEU A 200 1.85 2.75 -19.84
CA LEU A 200 2.91 1.75 -19.58
C LEU A 200 2.51 0.82 -18.43
N PHE A 201 2.02 1.37 -17.31
CA PHE A 201 1.56 0.58 -16.17
C PHE A 201 0.43 -0.39 -16.53
N VAL A 202 -0.55 0.07 -17.32
CA VAL A 202 -1.67 -0.76 -17.77
C VAL A 202 -1.19 -1.84 -18.73
N LEU A 203 -0.31 -1.51 -19.69
CA LEU A 203 0.30 -2.50 -20.57
C LEU A 203 1.08 -3.57 -19.78
N ALA A 204 1.83 -3.18 -18.76
CA ALA A 204 2.60 -4.10 -17.91
C ALA A 204 1.72 -5.12 -17.16
N GLN A 205 0.45 -4.82 -16.94
CA GLN A 205 -0.52 -5.76 -16.36
C GLN A 205 -1.10 -6.75 -17.40
N SER A 206 -1.00 -6.45 -18.69
CA SER A 206 -1.71 -7.16 -19.78
C SER A 206 -1.23 -8.60 -20.02
N LYS A 207 0.01 -8.97 -19.63
CA LYS A 207 0.65 -10.28 -19.91
C LYS A 207 0.57 -10.76 -21.39
N SER A 208 0.18 -9.89 -22.31
CA SER A 208 -0.04 -10.25 -23.70
C SER A 208 1.25 -10.02 -24.50
N PRO A 209 1.55 -10.85 -25.52
CA PRO A 209 2.75 -10.68 -26.34
C PRO A 209 2.87 -9.29 -26.99
N ASP A 210 1.73 -8.71 -27.39
CA ASP A 210 1.71 -7.38 -28.00
C ASP A 210 2.05 -6.27 -26.98
N ALA A 211 1.60 -6.41 -25.73
CA ALA A 211 1.98 -5.49 -24.66
C ALA A 211 3.45 -5.66 -24.28
N ASP A 212 3.94 -6.90 -24.15
CA ASP A 212 5.35 -7.21 -23.87
C ASP A 212 6.25 -6.59 -24.97
N ALA A 213 5.86 -6.64 -26.25
CA ALA A 213 6.59 -5.99 -27.34
C ALA A 213 6.62 -4.45 -27.22
N ILE A 214 5.52 -3.82 -26.78
CA ILE A 214 5.48 -2.36 -26.56
C ILE A 214 6.39 -1.96 -25.39
N LEU A 215 6.35 -2.72 -24.31
CA LEU A 215 7.15 -2.48 -23.11
C LEU A 215 8.65 -2.66 -23.42
N HIS A 216 9.00 -3.68 -24.21
CA HIS A 216 10.35 -3.85 -24.74
C HIS A 216 10.79 -2.62 -25.54
N ASP A 217 10.00 -2.20 -26.54
CA ASP A 217 10.30 -1.03 -27.38
C ASP A 217 10.52 0.24 -26.52
N ALA A 218 9.68 0.44 -25.50
CA ALA A 218 9.81 1.55 -24.58
C ALA A 218 11.11 1.44 -23.74
N ALA A 219 11.39 0.28 -23.16
CA ALA A 219 12.57 0.05 -22.30
C ALA A 219 13.90 0.17 -23.07
N VAL A 220 13.94 -0.24 -24.34
CA VAL A 220 15.11 -0.05 -25.22
C VAL A 220 15.22 1.36 -25.80
N GLY A 221 14.30 2.28 -25.42
CA GLY A 221 14.41 3.71 -25.68
C GLY A 221 13.78 4.20 -26.99
N LYS A 222 13.02 3.35 -27.70
CA LYS A 222 12.36 3.75 -28.97
C LYS A 222 11.24 4.78 -28.79
N MET A 223 10.82 5.02 -27.54
CA MET A 223 9.72 5.94 -27.20
C MET A 223 10.18 7.17 -26.41
N GLY A 224 11.48 7.44 -26.36
CA GLY A 224 12.07 8.60 -25.69
C GLY A 224 12.51 8.33 -24.23
N PRO A 225 13.41 9.18 -23.70
CA PRO A 225 14.14 8.91 -22.46
C PRO A 225 13.26 8.85 -21.19
N ASP A 226 12.16 9.60 -21.14
CA ASP A 226 11.25 9.58 -19.99
C ASP A 226 10.40 8.30 -19.94
N LEU A 227 9.91 7.85 -21.11
CA LEU A 227 9.21 6.56 -21.20
C LEU A 227 10.17 5.39 -21.02
N GLN A 228 11.45 5.55 -21.39
CA GLN A 228 12.45 4.52 -21.21
C GLN A 228 12.64 4.15 -19.74
N ARG A 229 12.86 5.15 -18.87
CA ARG A 229 13.03 4.90 -17.42
C ARG A 229 11.79 4.26 -16.81
N GLU A 230 10.61 4.77 -17.18
CA GLU A 230 9.34 4.25 -16.67
C GLU A 230 9.09 2.80 -17.12
N ALA A 231 9.41 2.48 -18.37
CA ALA A 231 9.28 1.13 -18.91
C ALA A 231 10.22 0.15 -18.21
N ILE A 232 11.51 0.52 -18.01
CA ILE A 232 12.49 -0.28 -17.27
C ILE A 232 11.97 -0.62 -15.87
N ARG A 233 11.39 0.35 -15.16
CA ARG A 233 10.80 0.13 -13.84
C ARG A 233 9.57 -0.76 -13.91
N SER A 234 8.67 -0.50 -14.85
CA SER A 234 7.41 -1.23 -15.01
C SER A 234 7.67 -2.71 -15.31
N ILE A 235 8.56 -3.03 -16.27
CA ILE A 235 8.87 -4.43 -16.60
C ILE A 235 9.51 -5.17 -15.42
N ALA A 236 10.38 -4.50 -14.64
CA ALA A 236 10.99 -5.12 -13.46
C ALA A 236 9.94 -5.47 -12.39
N VAL A 237 8.98 -4.58 -12.14
CA VAL A 237 7.93 -4.80 -11.12
C VAL A 237 6.89 -5.82 -11.56
N PHE A 238 6.41 -5.74 -12.81
CA PHE A 238 5.27 -6.54 -13.27
C PHE A 238 5.66 -7.84 -13.95
N GLU A 239 6.75 -7.86 -14.71
CA GLU A 239 7.22 -9.06 -15.40
C GLU A 239 8.22 -9.87 -14.55
N GLY A 240 8.81 -9.25 -13.53
CA GLY A 240 9.78 -9.87 -12.65
C GLY A 240 10.99 -10.36 -13.45
N LYS A 241 11.47 -11.57 -13.14
CA LYS A 241 12.65 -12.16 -13.79
C LYS A 241 12.55 -12.30 -15.31
N ARG A 242 11.34 -12.31 -15.91
CA ARG A 242 11.17 -12.36 -17.37
C ARG A 242 11.78 -11.13 -18.06
N SER A 243 11.80 -9.99 -17.38
CA SER A 243 12.35 -8.74 -17.91
C SER A 243 13.88 -8.68 -17.93
N ASN A 244 14.57 -9.63 -17.28
CA ASN A 244 16.00 -9.50 -17.01
C ASN A 244 16.87 -9.53 -18.28
N ASP A 245 16.45 -10.22 -19.33
CA ASP A 245 17.14 -10.20 -20.62
C ASP A 245 17.07 -8.81 -21.26
N THR A 246 15.89 -8.19 -21.25
CA THR A 246 15.68 -6.80 -21.71
C THR A 246 16.47 -5.81 -20.86
N LEU A 247 16.45 -5.95 -19.54
CA LEU A 247 17.23 -5.10 -18.64
C LEU A 247 18.74 -5.16 -18.98
N VAL A 248 19.29 -6.35 -19.18
CA VAL A 248 20.70 -6.51 -19.57
C VAL A 248 20.99 -5.95 -20.97
N GLU A 249 20.07 -6.13 -21.92
CA GLU A 249 20.16 -5.53 -23.26
C GLU A 249 20.29 -4.00 -23.15
N VAL A 250 19.39 -3.36 -22.40
CA VAL A 250 19.39 -1.92 -22.17
C VAL A 250 20.70 -1.45 -21.53
N TYR A 251 21.19 -2.16 -20.50
CA TYR A 251 22.45 -1.80 -19.83
C TYR A 251 23.64 -1.78 -20.79
N LYS A 252 23.71 -2.77 -21.68
CA LYS A 252 24.80 -2.92 -22.66
C LYS A 252 24.72 -1.87 -23.76
N ALA A 253 23.51 -1.47 -24.15
CA ALA A 253 23.28 -0.53 -25.25
C ALA A 253 23.46 0.94 -24.85
N THR A 254 23.19 1.30 -23.59
CA THR A 254 23.18 2.71 -23.14
C THR A 254 24.50 3.18 -22.52
N SER A 255 24.86 4.43 -22.79
CA SER A 255 25.92 5.16 -22.08
C SER A 255 25.35 6.11 -21.00
N ASP A 256 24.03 6.26 -20.92
CA ASP A 256 23.38 7.14 -19.95
C ASP A 256 23.42 6.50 -18.55
N LEU A 257 24.10 7.18 -17.62
CA LEU A 257 24.24 6.75 -16.24
C LEU A 257 22.90 6.63 -15.50
N LYS A 258 21.93 7.51 -15.78
CA LYS A 258 20.58 7.46 -15.17
C LYS A 258 19.83 6.20 -15.63
N ILE A 259 19.95 5.85 -16.92
CA ILE A 259 19.35 4.61 -17.46
C ILE A 259 20.05 3.38 -16.87
N LYS A 260 21.39 3.36 -16.81
CA LYS A 260 22.14 2.26 -16.18
C LYS A 260 21.74 2.04 -14.73
N LYS A 261 21.61 3.11 -13.93
CA LYS A 261 21.12 3.05 -12.54
C LYS A 261 19.69 2.49 -12.47
N SER A 262 18.81 2.90 -13.37
CA SER A 262 17.43 2.40 -13.44
C SER A 262 17.41 0.88 -13.71
N VAL A 263 18.27 0.40 -14.61
CA VAL A 263 18.42 -1.03 -14.90
C VAL A 263 18.97 -1.81 -13.71
N ILE A 264 20.00 -1.29 -13.02
CA ILE A 264 20.58 -1.92 -11.82
C ILE A 264 19.49 -2.11 -10.76
N SER A 265 18.73 -1.05 -10.48
CA SER A 265 17.58 -1.11 -9.56
C SER A 265 16.51 -2.09 -10.02
N GLY A 266 16.25 -2.18 -11.34
CA GLY A 266 15.36 -3.18 -11.92
C GLY A 266 15.79 -4.61 -11.62
N LEU A 267 17.07 -4.95 -11.87
CA LEU A 267 17.60 -6.30 -11.58
C LEU A 267 17.60 -6.65 -10.09
N PHE A 268 17.76 -5.65 -9.22
CA PHE A 268 17.60 -5.83 -7.78
C PHE A 268 16.14 -6.12 -7.41
N ILE A 269 15.17 -5.38 -7.97
CA ILE A 269 13.73 -5.64 -7.77
C ILE A 269 13.39 -7.09 -8.20
N THR A 270 13.93 -7.55 -9.32
CA THR A 270 13.68 -8.91 -9.83
C THR A 270 14.48 -10.00 -9.11
N GLN A 271 15.38 -9.62 -8.19
CA GLN A 271 16.21 -10.52 -7.39
C GLN A 271 17.09 -11.46 -8.24
N ASP A 272 17.81 -10.90 -9.21
CA ASP A 272 18.76 -11.64 -10.07
C ASP A 272 20.22 -11.29 -9.77
N ALA A 273 20.69 -11.81 -8.63
CA ALA A 273 22.06 -11.62 -8.17
C ALA A 273 23.12 -12.13 -9.16
N PRO A 274 22.98 -13.32 -9.81
CA PRO A 274 23.93 -13.78 -10.81
C PRO A 274 24.17 -12.77 -11.94
N ARG A 275 23.11 -12.21 -12.52
CA ARG A 275 23.27 -11.18 -13.57
C ARG A 275 23.87 -9.89 -13.04
N MET A 276 23.49 -9.46 -11.84
CA MET A 276 24.10 -8.28 -11.22
C MET A 276 25.60 -8.47 -10.98
N VAL A 277 26.03 -9.67 -10.57
CA VAL A 277 27.46 -10.01 -10.46
C VAL A 277 28.16 -9.94 -11.81
N GLU A 278 27.56 -10.47 -12.88
CA GLU A 278 28.12 -10.35 -14.24
C GLU A 278 28.26 -8.90 -14.68
N LEU A 279 27.28 -8.04 -14.41
CA LEU A 279 27.38 -6.61 -14.67
C LEU A 279 28.53 -5.99 -13.86
N ALA A 280 28.62 -6.28 -12.56
CA ALA A 280 29.67 -5.72 -11.70
C ALA A 280 31.09 -6.13 -12.14
N ARG A 281 31.26 -7.36 -12.64
CA ARG A 281 32.55 -7.84 -13.17
C ARG A 281 32.98 -7.07 -14.41
N ASN A 282 32.04 -6.72 -15.29
CA ASN A 282 32.30 -6.08 -16.57
C ASN A 282 32.22 -4.54 -16.54
N GLU A 283 31.63 -3.96 -15.50
CA GLU A 283 31.49 -2.51 -15.39
C GLU A 283 32.86 -1.86 -15.08
N LYS A 284 33.14 -0.77 -15.80
CA LYS A 284 34.38 0.01 -15.69
C LYS A 284 34.17 1.24 -14.81
N ASP A 285 32.95 1.77 -14.80
CA ASP A 285 32.58 2.89 -13.95
C ASP A 285 32.51 2.47 -12.48
N LEU A 286 33.28 3.15 -11.63
CA LEU A 286 33.37 2.80 -10.21
C LEU A 286 32.10 3.15 -9.44
N GLU A 287 31.37 4.19 -9.84
CA GLU A 287 30.11 4.59 -9.18
C GLU A 287 29.03 3.54 -9.44
N LEU A 288 28.89 3.10 -10.69
CA LEU A 288 27.96 2.04 -11.07
C LEU A 288 28.35 0.71 -10.42
N LYS A 289 29.65 0.36 -10.41
CA LYS A 289 30.13 -0.85 -9.71
C LYS A 289 29.80 -0.82 -8.23
N ARG A 290 30.02 0.33 -7.56
CA ARG A 290 29.64 0.52 -6.16
C ARG A 290 28.13 0.36 -5.97
N SER A 291 27.31 0.94 -6.84
CA SER A 291 25.85 0.81 -6.79
C SER A 291 25.41 -0.65 -6.87
N ILE A 292 25.97 -1.43 -7.81
CA ILE A 292 25.67 -2.86 -7.96
C ILE A 292 26.09 -3.65 -6.71
N VAL A 293 27.31 -3.43 -6.20
CA VAL A 293 27.81 -4.12 -5.00
C VAL A 293 26.95 -3.79 -3.77
N SER A 294 26.57 -2.53 -3.57
CA SER A 294 25.69 -2.13 -2.47
C SER A 294 24.34 -2.83 -2.52
N GLN A 295 23.74 -2.96 -3.71
CA GLN A 295 22.46 -3.66 -3.86
C GLN A 295 22.62 -5.17 -3.69
N LEU A 296 23.69 -5.77 -4.25
CA LEU A 296 24.03 -7.18 -4.04
C LEU A 296 24.19 -7.53 -2.56
N ALA A 297 24.78 -6.64 -1.75
CA ALA A 297 24.94 -6.85 -0.31
C ALA A 297 23.61 -6.95 0.46
N LEU A 298 22.52 -6.38 -0.09
CA LEU A 298 21.17 -6.49 0.46
C LEU A 298 20.44 -7.74 -0.04
N MET A 299 20.98 -8.43 -1.04
CA MET A 299 20.41 -9.65 -1.60
C MET A 299 20.91 -10.84 -0.78
N ASN A 300 19.97 -11.59 -0.20
CA ASN A 300 20.28 -12.85 0.49
C ASN A 300 20.52 -13.98 -0.53
N ASP A 301 21.57 -13.85 -1.34
CA ASP A 301 21.90 -14.76 -2.44
C ASP A 301 23.37 -15.22 -2.38
N LYS A 302 23.60 -16.49 -2.74
CA LYS A 302 24.93 -17.10 -2.69
C LYS A 302 25.89 -16.44 -3.69
N ALA A 303 25.46 -16.13 -4.91
CA ALA A 303 26.31 -15.52 -5.92
C ALA A 303 26.76 -14.11 -5.49
N ALA A 304 25.86 -13.36 -4.85
CA ALA A 304 26.19 -12.07 -4.25
C ALA A 304 27.27 -12.23 -3.16
N THR A 305 27.09 -13.19 -2.26
CA THR A 305 28.04 -13.47 -1.17
C THR A 305 29.40 -13.90 -1.69
N ASP A 306 29.45 -14.84 -2.63
CA ASP A 306 30.68 -15.32 -3.26
C ASP A 306 31.43 -14.17 -3.95
N TYR A 307 30.69 -13.29 -4.64
CA TYR A 307 31.29 -12.13 -5.29
C TYR A 307 31.86 -11.11 -4.30
N MET A 308 31.18 -10.85 -3.18
CA MET A 308 31.72 -10.01 -2.10
C MET A 308 33.02 -10.59 -1.52
N MET A 309 33.06 -11.90 -1.30
CA MET A 309 34.28 -12.58 -0.82
C MET A 309 35.42 -12.49 -1.84
N GLU A 310 35.12 -12.64 -3.14
CA GLU A 310 36.12 -12.44 -4.21
C GLU A 310 36.73 -11.03 -4.13
N LEU A 311 35.91 -9.98 -3.99
CA LEU A 311 36.37 -8.60 -3.91
C LEU A 311 37.28 -8.34 -2.70
N LEU A 312 37.00 -8.96 -1.55
CA LEU A 312 37.82 -8.83 -0.34
C LEU A 312 39.12 -9.62 -0.39
N SER A 313 39.17 -10.66 -1.23
CA SER A 313 40.37 -11.51 -1.39
C SER A 313 41.38 -10.98 -2.40
N LYS A 314 41.03 -9.94 -3.16
CA LYS A 314 41.95 -9.31 -4.11
C LYS A 314 43.00 -8.50 -3.32
N PRO A 315 44.31 -8.76 -3.54
CA PRO A 315 45.39 -8.07 -2.85
C PRO A 315 45.49 -6.59 -3.23
#